data_AF-A0AAN8WD06-F1
#
_entry.id   AF-A0AAN8WD06-F1
#
_cell.length_a   1.000
_cell.length_b   1.000
_cell.length_c   1.000
_cell.angle_alpha   90.00
_cell.angle_beta   90.00
_cell.angle_gamma   90.00
#
_symmetry.space_group_name_H-M   'P 1'
#
loop_
_entity.id
_entity.type
_entity.pdbx_description
1 polymer ?
#
loop_
_entity_poly.entity_id
_entity_poly.type
_entity_poly.pdbx_seq_one_letter_code
_entity_poly.pdbx_strand_id
1 'polypeptide(L)'
;TTKRAGWVQRDVENPESIADHMYRMGLMALVSSDIPGVDRDKCVKMVIVHDIAEDGVPKCEKSRLEREALDHMLMVISLSCANHNAAKEIADLWMEYEENSSPEAKVVKDFDKVEMKLQALEYENGDVLSSWHDEERMS
;
A
#
# COMPACT_ATOMS: atom_id res chain seq x y z
N THR A 1 -6.64 -12.25 -4.66
CA THR A 1 -6.23 -11.01 -3.97
C THR A 1 -6.53 -9.83 -4.87
N THR A 2 -6.85 -8.67 -4.31
CA THR A 2 -7.20 -7.46 -5.09
C THR A 2 -5.95 -6.93 -5.80
N LYS A 3 -6.04 -6.70 -7.11
CA LYS A 3 -4.92 -6.23 -7.94
C LYS A 3 -4.80 -4.71 -7.89
N ARG A 4 -3.57 -4.20 -7.90
CA ARG A 4 -3.32 -2.76 -7.93
C ARG A 4 -3.82 -2.14 -9.24
N ALA A 5 -4.81 -1.27 -9.13
CA ALA A 5 -5.53 -0.72 -10.27
C ALA A 5 -4.60 0.03 -11.26
N GLY A 6 -3.54 0.67 -10.76
CA GLY A 6 -2.57 1.39 -11.59
C GLY A 6 -1.82 0.51 -12.59
N TRP A 7 -1.56 -0.76 -12.24
CA TRP A 7 -0.90 -1.73 -13.12
C TRP A 7 -1.89 -2.39 -14.07
N VAL A 8 -3.09 -2.71 -13.59
CA VAL A 8 -4.18 -3.24 -14.43
C VAL A 8 -4.53 -2.27 -15.56
N GLN A 9 -4.60 -0.96 -15.27
CA GLN A 9 -4.87 0.08 -16.27
C GLN A 9 -3.74 0.26 -17.30
N ARG A 10 -2.55 -0.29 -17.04
CA ARG A 10 -1.39 -0.27 -17.95
C ARG A 10 -1.18 -1.61 -18.65
N ASP A 11 -2.14 -2.53 -18.55
CA ASP A 11 -2.09 -3.86 -19.15
C ASP A 11 -0.85 -4.68 -18.73
N VAL A 12 -0.33 -4.44 -17.53
CA VAL A 12 0.76 -5.26 -16.96
C VAL A 12 0.26 -6.68 -16.78
N GLU A 13 1.01 -7.65 -17.28
CA GLU A 13 0.67 -9.07 -17.11
C GLU A 13 0.93 -9.51 -15.67
N ASN A 14 -0.04 -10.21 -15.06
CA ASN A 14 0.05 -10.73 -13.69
C ASN A 14 0.49 -9.67 -12.64
N PRO A 15 -0.21 -8.53 -12.53
CA PRO A 15 0.22 -7.45 -11.65
C PRO A 15 0.18 -7.89 -10.19
N GLU A 16 1.02 -7.27 -9.36
CA GLU A 16 1.01 -7.41 -7.91
C GLU A 16 -0.38 -7.13 -7.30
N SER A 17 -0.63 -7.73 -6.16
CA SER A 17 -1.79 -7.40 -5.34
C SER A 17 -1.50 -6.28 -4.35
N ILE A 18 -2.55 -5.63 -3.83
CA ILE A 18 -2.43 -4.63 -2.76
C ILE A 18 -1.68 -5.19 -1.55
N ALA A 19 -1.88 -6.47 -1.24
CA ALA A 19 -1.18 -7.14 -0.15
C ALA A 19 0.33 -7.30 -0.40
N ASP A 20 0.74 -7.54 -1.65
CA ASP A 20 2.17 -7.65 -2.01
C ASP A 20 2.87 -6.29 -1.81
N HIS A 21 2.24 -5.21 -2.28
CA HIS A 21 2.67 -3.83 -2.09
C HIS A 21 2.83 -3.47 -0.61
N MET A 22 1.78 -3.68 0.20
CA MET A 22 1.82 -3.41 1.64
C MET A 22 2.87 -4.27 2.37
N TYR A 23 3.06 -5.52 1.95
CA TYR A 23 4.08 -6.38 2.53
C TYR A 23 5.49 -5.84 2.29
N ARG A 24 5.81 -5.44 1.05
CA ARG A 24 7.13 -4.87 0.74
C ARG A 24 7.35 -3.53 1.43
N MET A 25 6.34 -2.67 1.51
CA MET A 25 6.41 -1.44 2.32
C MET A 25 6.65 -1.74 3.81
N GLY A 26 6.04 -2.80 4.35
CA GLY A 26 6.23 -3.21 5.74
C GLY A 26 7.67 -3.65 6.00
N LEU A 27 8.27 -4.39 5.05
CA LEU A 27 9.69 -4.70 5.09
C LEU A 27 10.56 -3.45 5.00
N MET A 28 10.25 -2.50 4.12
CA MET A 28 10.97 -1.22 4.02
C MET A 28 10.95 -0.46 5.35
N ALA A 29 9.81 -0.40 6.03
CA ALA A 29 9.70 0.21 7.35
C ALA A 29 10.56 -0.51 8.39
N LEU A 30 10.58 -1.84 8.40
CA LEU A 30 11.37 -2.64 9.33
C LEU A 30 12.89 -2.51 9.12
N VAL A 31 13.35 -2.46 7.86
CA VAL A 31 14.80 -2.39 7.54
C VAL A 31 15.32 -0.95 7.47
N SER A 32 14.42 0.04 7.42
CA SER A 32 14.83 1.45 7.45
C SER A 32 15.61 1.76 8.73
N SER A 33 16.65 2.58 8.57
CA SER A 33 17.40 3.08 9.73
C SER A 33 16.50 3.96 10.59
N ASP A 34 16.76 3.99 11.90
CA ASP A 34 15.98 4.82 12.81
C ASP A 34 16.06 6.30 12.40
N ILE A 35 14.91 6.90 12.13
CA ILE A 35 14.80 8.31 11.79
C ILE A 35 14.50 9.08 13.08
N PRO A 36 15.30 10.08 13.47
CA PRO A 36 15.05 10.84 14.69
C PRO A 36 13.65 11.47 14.71
N GLY A 37 12.88 11.17 15.75
CA GLY A 37 11.53 11.69 15.91
C GLY A 37 10.44 10.96 15.09
N VAL A 38 10.73 9.76 14.58
CA VAL A 38 9.77 8.90 13.89
C VAL A 38 9.63 7.58 14.65
N ASP A 39 8.38 7.20 14.95
CA ASP A 39 8.04 5.90 15.52
C ASP A 39 7.92 4.83 14.41
N ARG A 40 8.87 3.90 14.36
CA ARG A 40 8.89 2.81 13.38
C ARG A 40 7.72 1.84 13.54
N ASP A 41 7.31 1.53 14.77
CA ASP A 41 6.19 0.60 15.00
C ASP A 41 4.89 1.21 14.50
N LYS A 42 4.72 2.53 14.71
CA LYS A 42 3.60 3.29 14.14
C LYS A 42 3.66 3.31 12.61
N CYS A 43 4.83 3.47 12.00
CA CYS A 43 5.00 3.36 10.54
C CYS A 43 4.54 1.99 10.02
N VAL A 44 4.95 0.89 10.66
CA VAL A 44 4.55 -0.47 10.26
C VAL A 44 3.03 -0.64 10.37
N LYS A 45 2.42 -0.19 11.47
CA LYS A 45 0.95 -0.23 11.62
C LYS A 45 0.24 0.58 10.54
N MET A 46 0.76 1.77 10.23
CA MET A 46 0.21 2.66 9.22
C MET A 46 0.30 2.03 7.82
N VAL A 47 1.42 1.40 7.47
CA VAL A 47 1.57 0.65 6.21
C VAL A 47 0.49 -0.43 6.06
N ILE A 48 0.18 -1.15 7.13
CA ILE A 48 -0.82 -2.24 7.07
C ILE A 48 -2.22 -1.71 6.78
N VAL A 49 -2.55 -0.48 7.20
CA VAL A 49 -3.90 0.06 7.10
C VAL A 49 -4.09 1.08 5.98
N HIS A 50 -3.02 1.65 5.43
CA HIS A 50 -3.12 2.80 4.52
C HIS A 50 -3.93 2.52 3.25
N ASP A 51 -3.84 1.28 2.72
CA ASP A 51 -4.45 0.86 1.45
C ASP A 51 -5.58 -0.16 1.66
N ILE A 52 -6.10 -0.28 2.89
CA ILE A 52 -7.15 -1.25 3.28
C ILE A 52 -8.43 -1.11 2.43
N ALA A 53 -8.66 0.08 1.90
CA ALA A 53 -9.88 0.45 1.25
C ALA A 53 -9.71 0.77 -0.25
N GLU A 54 -8.55 0.48 -0.86
CA GLU A 54 -8.31 0.75 -2.29
C GLU A 54 -9.30 -0.05 -3.14
N ASP A 55 -10.33 0.64 -3.60
CA ASP A 55 -11.26 0.21 -4.63
C ASP A 55 -10.81 0.82 -5.96
N GLY A 56 -10.85 0.05 -7.04
CA GLY A 56 -10.20 0.33 -8.33
C GLY A 56 -10.78 1.49 -9.15
N VAL A 57 -11.16 2.58 -8.49
CA VAL A 57 -11.96 3.70 -8.99
C VAL A 57 -11.09 4.95 -9.22
N PRO A 58 -11.45 5.84 -10.17
CA PRO A 58 -10.71 7.09 -10.40
C PRO A 58 -10.55 7.97 -9.15
N LYS A 59 -9.41 8.65 -9.06
CA LYS A 59 -8.86 9.32 -7.86
C LYS A 59 -9.80 10.28 -7.11
N CYS A 60 -10.74 10.96 -7.78
CA CYS A 60 -11.68 11.86 -7.11
C CYS A 60 -12.82 11.13 -6.37
N GLU A 61 -13.16 9.93 -6.84
CA GLU A 61 -14.19 9.08 -6.23
C GLU A 61 -13.56 8.03 -5.30
N LYS A 62 -12.27 7.75 -5.49
CA LYS A 62 -11.42 6.91 -4.64
C LYS A 62 -11.51 7.28 -3.16
N SER A 63 -11.23 8.53 -2.77
CA SER A 63 -11.21 8.92 -1.34
C SER A 63 -12.58 8.78 -0.63
N ARG A 64 -13.69 8.98 -1.35
CA ARG A 64 -15.04 8.77 -0.79
C ARG A 64 -15.32 7.29 -0.57
N LEU A 65 -15.07 6.47 -1.58
CA LEU A 65 -15.30 5.02 -1.52
C LEU A 65 -14.37 4.35 -0.50
N GLU A 66 -13.13 4.82 -0.40
CA GLU A 66 -12.18 4.36 0.60
C GLU A 66 -12.69 4.62 2.02
N ARG A 67 -13.21 5.83 2.26
CA ARG A 67 -13.82 6.18 3.54
C ARG A 67 -15.05 5.32 3.84
N GLU A 68 -15.91 5.07 2.85
CA GLU A 68 -17.10 4.22 3.02
C GLU A 68 -16.72 2.76 3.33
N ALA A 69 -15.72 2.21 2.65
CA ALA A 69 -15.23 0.85 2.90
C ALA A 69 -14.52 0.74 4.26
N LEU A 70 -13.76 1.77 4.65
CA LEU A 70 -13.18 1.88 5.99
C LEU A 70 -14.27 1.92 7.05
N ASP A 71 -15.30 2.77 6.90
CA ASP A 71 -16.41 2.87 7.85
C ASP A 71 -17.14 1.52 8.01
N HIS A 72 -17.37 0.79 6.92
CA HIS A 72 -17.95 -0.55 6.97
C HIS A 72 -17.04 -1.55 7.70
N MET A 73 -15.73 -1.53 7.43
CA MET A 73 -14.77 -2.39 8.13
C MET A 73 -14.69 -2.08 9.62
N LEU A 74 -14.63 -0.79 9.97
CA LEU A 74 -14.61 -0.32 11.36
C LEU A 74 -15.88 -0.72 12.10
N MET A 75 -17.04 -0.65 11.44
CA MET A 75 -18.30 -1.14 11.98
C MET A 75 -18.21 -2.63 12.31
N VAL A 76 -17.71 -3.46 11.39
CA VAL A 76 -17.55 -4.91 11.60
C VAL A 76 -16.59 -5.21 12.74
N ILE A 77 -15.42 -4.54 12.78
CA ILE A 77 -14.42 -4.70 13.84
C ILE A 77 -15.03 -4.30 15.20
N SER A 78 -15.83 -3.25 15.22
CA SER A 78 -16.47 -2.70 16.43
C SER A 78 -17.65 -3.52 16.95
N LEU A 79 -18.11 -4.57 16.25
CA LEU A 79 -19.21 -5.43 16.71
C LEU A 79 -18.91 -6.15 18.03
N SER A 80 -17.63 -6.28 18.38
CA SER A 80 -17.19 -6.71 19.72
C SER A 80 -16.68 -5.51 20.51
N CYS A 81 -17.22 -5.30 21.72
CA CYS A 81 -16.75 -4.23 22.62
C CYS A 81 -15.24 -4.32 22.92
N ALA A 82 -14.65 -5.52 22.85
CA ALA A 82 -13.21 -5.72 23.05
C ALA A 82 -12.34 -5.06 21.95
N ASN A 83 -12.91 -4.80 20.78
CA ASN A 83 -12.17 -4.33 19.60
C ASN A 83 -12.40 -2.84 19.31
N HIS A 84 -13.18 -2.12 20.13
CA HIS A 84 -13.50 -0.71 19.87
C HIS A 84 -12.25 0.19 19.84
N ASN A 85 -11.27 -0.10 20.71
CA ASN A 85 -9.99 0.60 20.72
C ASN A 85 -9.18 0.32 19.45
N ALA A 86 -9.21 -0.92 18.94
CA ALA A 86 -8.51 -1.31 17.72
C ALA A 86 -9.15 -0.66 16.48
N ALA A 87 -10.48 -0.62 16.41
CA ALA A 87 -11.18 0.11 15.35
C ALA A 87 -10.80 1.60 15.35
N LYS A 88 -10.79 2.23 16.53
CA LYS A 88 -10.36 3.63 16.65
C LYS A 88 -8.91 3.82 16.19
N GLU A 89 -7.98 2.95 16.60
CA GLU A 89 -6.58 3.03 16.20
C GLU A 89 -6.41 2.91 14.66
N ILE A 90 -7.11 1.97 14.03
CA ILE A 90 -7.09 1.80 12.57
C ILE A 90 -7.62 3.07 11.87
N ALA A 91 -8.73 3.62 12.35
CA ALA A 91 -9.32 4.84 11.80
C ALA A 91 -8.37 6.03 11.91
N ASP A 92 -7.78 6.23 13.09
CA ASP A 92 -6.84 7.32 13.37
C ASP A 92 -5.59 7.21 12.49
N LEU A 93 -5.01 6.00 12.35
CA LEU A 93 -3.84 5.75 11.51
C LEU A 93 -4.13 6.01 10.03
N TRP A 94 -5.29 5.57 9.52
CA TRP A 94 -5.67 5.81 8.14
C TRP A 94 -5.87 7.30 7.87
N MET A 95 -6.58 8.01 8.76
CA MET A 95 -6.76 9.47 8.62
C MET A 95 -5.43 10.22 8.69
N GLU A 96 -4.54 9.85 9.61
CA GLU A 96 -3.22 10.47 9.75
C GLU A 96 -2.37 10.30 8.48
N TYR A 97 -2.41 9.12 7.86
CA TYR A 97 -1.76 8.85 6.57
C TYR A 97 -2.35 9.72 5.44
N GLU A 98 -3.68 9.79 5.34
CA GLU A 98 -4.37 10.55 4.30
C GLU A 98 -4.14 12.05 4.42
N GLU A 99 -4.16 12.58 5.63
CA GLU A 99 -3.86 13.99 5.92
C GLU A 99 -2.36 14.31 5.82
N ASN A 100 -1.51 13.29 5.78
CA ASN A 100 -0.05 13.41 5.77
C ASN A 100 0.47 14.30 6.92
N SER A 101 -0.14 14.17 8.10
CA SER A 101 -0.05 15.14 9.19
C SER A 101 1.12 14.92 10.15
N SER A 102 1.69 13.71 10.18
CA SER A 102 2.81 13.34 11.07
C SER A 102 4.12 13.05 10.33
N PRO A 103 5.26 13.01 11.04
CA PRO A 103 6.52 12.49 10.48
C PRO A 103 6.38 11.06 9.96
N GLU A 104 5.67 10.19 10.68
CA GLU A 104 5.41 8.80 10.29
C GLU A 104 4.62 8.73 8.97
N ALA A 105 3.54 9.52 8.85
CA ALA A 105 2.73 9.57 7.63
C ALA A 105 3.56 9.99 6.41
N LYS A 106 4.46 10.96 6.58
CA LYS A 106 5.37 11.42 5.52
C LYS A 106 6.33 10.32 5.10
N VAL A 107 6.92 9.62 6.06
CA VAL A 107 7.82 8.49 5.81
C VAL A 107 7.08 7.36 5.08
N VAL A 108 5.87 7.02 5.51
CA VAL A 108 5.07 5.96 4.87
C VAL A 108 4.63 6.36 3.46
N LYS A 109 4.27 7.64 3.22
CA LYS A 109 4.01 8.16 1.86
C LYS A 109 5.25 8.12 0.97
N ASP A 110 6.45 8.24 1.54
CA ASP A 110 7.69 8.11 0.79
C ASP A 110 8.02 6.64 0.50
N PHE A 111 7.75 5.72 1.43
CA PHE A 111 7.81 4.28 1.15
C PHE A 111 6.87 3.87 0.02
N ASP A 112 5.61 4.31 0.04
CA ASP A 112 4.63 4.05 -1.03
C ASP A 112 5.16 4.48 -2.42
N LYS A 113 5.70 5.70 -2.51
CA LYS A 113 6.29 6.19 -3.78
C LYS A 113 7.53 5.41 -4.22
N VAL A 114 8.41 5.06 -3.28
CA VAL A 114 9.65 4.33 -3.59
C VAL A 114 9.32 2.92 -4.06
N GLU A 115 8.40 2.26 -3.35
CA GLU A 115 7.93 0.92 -3.66
C GLU A 115 7.27 0.89 -5.04
N MET A 116 6.35 1.82 -5.33
CA MET A 116 5.69 1.92 -6.63
C MET A 116 6.69 2.13 -7.78
N LYS A 117 7.74 2.93 -7.57
CA LYS A 117 8.79 3.15 -8.57
C LYS A 117 9.67 1.93 -8.75
N LEU A 118 10.01 1.22 -7.68
CA LEU A 118 10.78 -0.01 -7.74
C LEU A 118 10.00 -1.08 -8.52
N GLN A 119 8.70 -1.22 -8.23
CA GLN A 119 7.83 -2.14 -8.96
C GLN A 119 7.73 -1.80 -10.45
N ALA A 120 7.66 -0.50 -10.80
CA ALA A 120 7.68 -0.06 -12.19
C ALA A 120 8.94 -0.55 -12.92
N LEU A 121 10.10 -0.34 -12.30
CA LEU A 121 11.38 -0.77 -12.85
C LEU A 121 11.49 -2.30 -12.96
N GLU A 122 10.90 -3.05 -12.02
CA GLU A 122 10.85 -4.51 -12.09
C GLU A 122 9.99 -5.00 -13.26
N TYR A 123 8.86 -4.36 -13.55
CA TYR A 123 8.05 -4.70 -14.73
C TYR A 123 8.78 -4.33 -16.03
N GLU A 124 9.36 -3.12 -16.11
CA GLU A 124 10.15 -2.71 -17.28
C GLU A 124 11.33 -3.66 -17.54
N ASN A 125 12.05 -4.09 -16.49
CA ASN A 125 13.17 -5.01 -16.63
C ASN A 125 12.74 -6.46 -16.83
N GLY A 126 11.58 -6.87 -16.31
CA GLY A 126 11.01 -8.19 -16.55
C GLY A 126 10.64 -8.39 -18.01
N ASP A 127 10.08 -7.37 -18.65
CA ASP A 127 9.82 -7.32 -20.09
C ASP A 127 11.13 -7.35 -20.90
N VAL A 128 12.18 -6.70 -20.38
CA VAL A 128 13.52 -6.77 -20.98
C VAL A 128 14.08 -8.19 -20.85
N LEU A 129 14.12 -8.79 -19.66
CA LEU A 129 14.69 -10.12 -19.43
C LEU A 129 13.92 -11.25 -20.14
N SER A 130 12.60 -11.14 -20.27
CA SER A 130 11.81 -12.08 -21.08
C SER A 130 12.19 -11.98 -22.56
N SER A 131 12.37 -10.76 -23.09
CA SER A 131 12.82 -10.55 -24.47
C SER A 131 14.23 -11.11 -24.73
N TRP A 132 15.16 -10.99 -23.78
CA TRP A 132 16.50 -11.61 -23.88
C TRP A 132 16.42 -13.14 -23.88
N HIS A 133 15.58 -13.74 -23.04
CA HIS A 133 15.42 -15.20 -22.99
C HIS A 133 14.74 -15.78 -24.24
N ASP A 134 13.87 -15.01 -24.89
CA ASP A 134 13.27 -15.39 -26.17
C ASP A 134 14.25 -15.27 -27.33
N GLU A 135 15.13 -14.26 -27.35
CA GLU A 135 16.21 -14.15 -28.34
C GLU A 135 17.24 -15.29 -28.23
N GLU A 136 17.65 -15.68 -27.03
CA GLU A 136 18.57 -16.82 -26.80
C GLU A 136 17.96 -18.18 -27.17
N ARG A 137 16.63 -18.33 -27.13
CA ARG A 137 15.94 -19.55 -27.58
C ARG A 137 15.83 -19.67 -29.09
N MET A 138 15.99 -18.56 -29.82
CA MET A 138 15.95 -18.53 -31.28
C MET A 138 17.33 -18.61 -31.95
N SER A 139 18.42 -18.58 -31.15
CA SER A 139 19.81 -18.80 -31.60
C SER A 139 20.26 -20.23 -31.40
#